data_AF-A0A3D9T434-F1
#
_entry.id   AF-A0A3D9T434-F1
#
_cell.length_a   1.000
_cell.length_b   1.000
_cell.length_c   1.000
_cell.angle_alpha   90.00
_cell.angle_beta   90.00
_cell.angle_gamma   90.00
#
_symmetry.space_group_name_H-M   'P 1'
#
loop_
_entity.id
_entity.type
_entity.pdbx_description
1 polymer ?
#
loop_
_entity_poly.entity_id
_entity_poly.type
_entity_poly.pdbx_seq_one_letter_code
_entity_poly.pdbx_strand_id
1 'polypeptide(L)'
;MPAFDVITRGGVLDAALQAHDYLVTCGVPAALAGKEPRLWGRRAVDHSRLGWLDLPFTSSSLVARIEPLAAELGHAGLDHVVLIGVGAEGLAPRAVAGAGNAAGGQGALTVLDGGDTAALGPALDRLDRTLVVLSSKAGVSIEGDAYRRIFVQAFREHGLSEREIAGRFLVITDHGSPLHDFARRCGYRLGLTDPHLPGHFGALSAYGLVPAVLAGTDVSGLLADAASVVPSLGEDEDNPGLLLGAVLGGCAQQTPGSPVRDKLVLRGGSAALTDWVTQLVATGTGRRGRGILPMEAPGRPAPEVTPDAHSVALGTSAPEADSSVWGPLGAQFLLWEYATAVAGWLLGVNPFEGAIALAQEAEDDAAAMLNRTAGEPSPAGPPDAVDGGIEIHADAVFGGAGAAGLDAAIDALLRGIPASGYLSVVTYLSGDLSGRYLAPSLARRSGRPVSYGPGPGYLHGTGPFHKEGPRNGSFLVVTGAMPDDVPVPGRPYSLGGLQTARALADVRALRGRGLPVLWLHLREPAEGAARLLEAVRGREP
;
A
#
# COMPACT_ATOMS: atom_id res chain seq x y z
N MET A 1 -30.22 -1.48 13.51
CA MET A 1 -28.81 -1.49 13.94
C MET A 1 -28.06 -0.52 13.05
N PRO A 2 -27.11 0.27 13.56
CA PRO A 2 -26.34 1.18 12.72
C PRO A 2 -25.67 0.38 11.59
N ALA A 3 -25.56 1.00 10.40
CA ALA A 3 -24.98 0.36 9.23
C ALA A 3 -23.48 0.04 9.41
N PHE A 4 -22.82 0.73 10.35
CA PHE A 4 -21.46 0.48 10.79
C PHE A 4 -21.36 0.63 12.31
N ASP A 5 -20.50 -0.14 12.97
CA ASP A 5 -20.22 0.01 14.39
C ASP A 5 -18.81 -0.50 14.77
N VAL A 6 -18.29 0.00 15.89
CA VAL A 6 -16.97 -0.31 16.45
C VAL A 6 -17.15 -0.78 17.88
N ILE A 7 -16.71 -2.00 18.15
CA ILE A 7 -16.61 -2.50 19.52
C ILE A 7 -15.15 -2.60 19.90
N THR A 8 -14.81 -2.11 21.08
CA THR A 8 -13.50 -2.22 21.71
C THR A 8 -13.64 -2.87 23.08
N ARG A 9 -12.69 -3.74 23.47
CA ARG A 9 -12.75 -4.52 24.71
C ARG A 9 -11.35 -4.73 25.29
N GLY A 10 -11.29 -5.20 26.53
CA GLY A 10 -10.03 -5.68 27.12
C GLY A 10 -8.97 -4.58 27.25
N GLY A 11 -7.70 -4.94 27.04
CA GLY A 11 -6.55 -4.09 27.36
C GLY A 11 -6.38 -2.84 26.50
N VAL A 12 -7.20 -2.64 25.47
CA VAL A 12 -7.23 -1.44 24.62
C VAL A 12 -8.33 -0.45 25.03
N LEU A 13 -9.33 -0.89 25.79
CA LEU A 13 -10.51 -0.09 26.12
C LEU A 13 -10.14 1.19 26.89
N ASP A 14 -9.33 1.07 27.94
CA ASP A 14 -8.95 2.21 28.78
C ASP A 14 -8.20 3.29 27.97
N ALA A 15 -7.28 2.86 27.09
CA ALA A 15 -6.54 3.77 26.21
C ALA A 15 -7.46 4.45 25.21
N ALA A 16 -8.44 3.71 24.66
CA ALA A 16 -9.44 4.26 23.74
C ALA A 16 -10.35 5.29 24.43
N LEU A 17 -10.86 4.99 25.63
CA LEU A 17 -11.74 5.90 26.38
C LEU A 17 -11.00 7.18 26.80
N GLN A 18 -9.78 7.06 27.33
CA GLN A 18 -8.98 8.23 27.69
C GLN A 18 -8.67 9.11 26.46
N ALA A 19 -8.33 8.48 25.32
CA ALA A 19 -8.07 9.20 24.09
C ALA A 19 -9.34 9.86 23.54
N HIS A 20 -10.48 9.18 23.62
CA HIS A 20 -11.80 9.70 23.24
C HIS A 20 -12.15 10.95 24.03
N ASP A 21 -12.11 10.88 25.37
CA ASP A 21 -12.42 12.02 26.25
C ASP A 21 -11.51 13.23 25.96
N TYR A 22 -10.24 12.97 25.69
CA TYR A 22 -9.28 14.02 25.31
C TYR A 22 -9.60 14.65 23.96
N LEU A 23 -9.95 13.85 22.94
CA LEU A 23 -10.36 14.33 21.63
C LEU A 23 -11.61 15.22 21.70
N VAL A 24 -12.63 14.78 22.44
CA VAL A 24 -13.86 15.54 22.68
C VAL A 24 -13.57 16.85 23.40
N THR A 25 -12.77 16.79 24.47
CA THR A 25 -12.36 17.99 25.23
C THR A 25 -11.64 19.01 24.35
N CYS A 26 -10.89 18.55 23.34
CA CYS A 26 -10.19 19.41 22.38
C CYS A 26 -11.06 19.85 21.19
N GLY A 27 -12.32 19.43 21.11
CA GLY A 27 -13.25 19.78 20.02
C GLY A 27 -12.87 19.19 18.66
N VAL A 28 -12.09 18.09 18.66
CA VAL A 28 -11.61 17.46 17.42
C VAL A 28 -12.75 16.97 16.52
N PRO A 29 -13.83 16.32 17.02
CA PRO A 29 -14.88 15.76 16.16
C PRO A 29 -15.54 16.84 15.29
N ALA A 30 -16.06 17.89 15.93
CA ALA A 30 -16.71 19.01 15.25
C ALA A 30 -15.74 19.76 14.33
N ALA A 31 -14.49 20.00 14.77
CA ALA A 31 -13.49 20.70 13.97
C ALA A 31 -13.09 19.92 12.71
N LEU A 32 -12.88 18.60 12.82
CA LEU A 32 -12.50 17.76 11.69
C LEU A 32 -13.66 17.62 10.69
N ALA A 33 -14.88 17.34 11.17
CA ALA A 33 -16.07 17.28 10.32
C ALA A 33 -16.37 18.62 9.63
N GLY A 34 -16.15 19.73 10.33
CA GLY A 34 -16.22 21.09 9.79
C GLY A 34 -15.06 21.49 8.88
N LYS A 35 -14.09 20.59 8.66
CA LYS A 35 -12.87 20.82 7.86
C LYS A 35 -12.06 22.04 8.30
N GLU A 36 -11.96 22.25 9.61
CA GLU A 36 -11.25 23.38 10.20
C GLU A 36 -9.73 23.24 10.02
N PRO A 37 -9.08 24.01 9.12
CA PRO A 37 -7.66 23.79 8.83
C PRO A 37 -6.74 24.14 10.01
N ARG A 38 -7.27 24.92 10.98
CA ARG A 38 -6.56 25.31 12.21
C ARG A 38 -6.41 24.16 13.19
N LEU A 39 -7.16 23.06 13.05
CA LEU A 39 -7.04 21.86 13.87
C LEU A 39 -5.60 21.31 13.90
N TRP A 40 -4.86 21.53 12.81
CA TRP A 40 -3.49 21.06 12.61
C TRP A 40 -2.42 22.10 12.94
N GLY A 41 -2.83 23.27 13.46
CA GLY A 41 -1.97 24.44 13.63
C GLY A 41 -2.06 25.43 12.46
N ARG A 42 -1.61 26.68 12.69
CA ARG A 42 -1.75 27.76 11.69
C ARG A 42 -1.00 27.41 10.41
N ARG A 43 -1.72 27.36 9.28
CA ARG A 43 -1.21 27.05 7.92
C ARG A 43 -0.66 25.63 7.73
N ALA A 44 -0.98 24.70 8.62
CA ALA A 44 -0.48 23.32 8.49
C ALA A 44 -1.20 22.52 7.39
N VAL A 45 -2.47 22.83 7.12
CA VAL A 45 -3.30 22.13 6.13
C VAL A 45 -4.09 23.15 5.31
N ASP A 46 -4.17 22.94 4.00
CA ASP A 46 -5.07 23.67 3.12
C ASP A 46 -6.47 23.02 3.19
N HIS A 47 -7.54 23.82 3.25
CA HIS A 47 -8.91 23.31 3.33
C HIS A 47 -9.25 22.32 2.21
N SER A 48 -8.69 22.52 1.01
CA SER A 48 -8.87 21.63 -0.13
C SER A 48 -8.34 20.21 0.09
N ARG A 49 -7.37 20.00 1.01
CA ARG A 49 -6.88 18.66 1.39
C ARG A 49 -7.86 17.88 2.27
N LEU A 50 -8.90 18.53 2.78
CA LEU A 50 -9.97 17.92 3.58
C LEU A 50 -11.22 17.59 2.74
N GLY A 51 -11.15 17.77 1.42
CA GLY A 51 -12.26 17.48 0.50
C GLY A 51 -12.66 16.01 0.42
N TRP A 52 -11.86 15.09 0.98
CA TRP A 52 -12.20 13.66 1.05
C TRP A 52 -13.50 13.40 1.83
N LEU A 53 -13.82 14.25 2.81
CA LEU A 53 -15.07 14.21 3.58
C LEU A 53 -16.33 14.47 2.72
N ASP A 54 -16.18 15.13 1.56
CA ASP A 54 -17.31 15.43 0.66
C ASP A 54 -17.53 14.37 -0.41
N LEU A 55 -16.54 13.52 -0.67
CA LEU A 55 -16.57 12.52 -1.73
C LEU A 55 -17.79 11.60 -1.70
N PRO A 56 -18.34 11.18 -0.54
CA PRO A 56 -19.58 10.42 -0.52
C PRO A 56 -20.73 11.08 -1.31
N PHE A 57 -20.76 12.41 -1.36
CA PHE A 57 -21.79 13.16 -2.09
C PHE A 57 -21.29 13.66 -3.44
N THR A 58 -20.09 14.26 -3.49
CA THR A 58 -19.58 14.93 -4.71
C THR A 58 -19.20 13.93 -5.80
N SER A 59 -18.76 12.72 -5.44
CA SER A 59 -18.38 11.69 -6.39
C SER A 59 -19.55 11.11 -7.17
N SER A 60 -20.81 11.30 -6.74
CA SER A 60 -21.98 10.96 -7.55
C SER A 60 -21.97 11.67 -8.91
N SER A 61 -21.53 12.94 -8.94
CA SER A 61 -21.38 13.73 -10.17
C SER A 61 -20.22 13.26 -11.05
N LEU A 62 -19.17 12.71 -10.44
CA LEU A 62 -18.07 12.05 -11.13
C LEU A 62 -18.57 10.76 -11.81
N VAL A 63 -19.31 9.93 -11.06
CA VAL A 63 -19.90 8.66 -11.54
C VAL A 63 -20.82 8.91 -12.74
N ALA A 64 -21.76 9.87 -12.62
CA ALA A 64 -22.67 10.23 -13.71
C ALA A 64 -21.95 10.73 -14.98
N ARG A 65 -20.72 11.24 -14.87
CA ARG A 65 -19.90 11.67 -16.02
C ARG A 65 -19.09 10.53 -16.62
N ILE A 66 -18.72 9.51 -15.85
CA ILE A 66 -17.91 8.39 -16.33
C ILE A 66 -18.77 7.23 -16.87
N GLU A 67 -19.99 7.05 -16.38
CA GLU A 67 -20.91 5.99 -16.83
C GLU A 67 -21.15 6.00 -18.35
N PRO A 68 -21.41 7.15 -19.03
CA PRO A 68 -21.54 7.16 -20.49
C PRO A 68 -20.27 6.72 -21.21
N LEU A 69 -19.09 7.05 -20.67
CA LEU A 69 -17.81 6.62 -21.23
C LEU A 69 -17.60 5.12 -21.02
N ALA A 70 -17.92 4.58 -19.85
CA ALA A 70 -17.86 3.14 -19.58
C ALA A 70 -18.79 2.38 -20.54
N ALA A 71 -20.00 2.89 -20.77
CA ALA A 71 -20.93 2.33 -21.74
C ALA A 71 -20.38 2.39 -23.17
N GLU A 72 -19.86 3.55 -23.62
CA GLU A 72 -19.23 3.70 -24.95
C GLU A 72 -18.12 2.66 -25.17
N LEU A 73 -17.22 2.51 -24.19
CA LEU A 73 -16.11 1.57 -24.24
C LEU A 73 -16.59 0.12 -24.25
N GLY A 74 -17.59 -0.23 -23.43
CA GLY A 74 -18.22 -1.54 -23.45
C GLY A 74 -18.85 -1.88 -24.80
N HIS A 75 -19.54 -0.95 -25.45
CA HIS A 75 -20.08 -1.14 -26.81
C HIS A 75 -18.97 -1.32 -27.86
N ALA A 76 -17.80 -0.73 -27.63
CA ALA A 76 -16.60 -0.94 -28.45
C ALA A 76 -15.84 -2.25 -28.13
N GLY A 77 -16.38 -3.10 -27.24
CA GLY A 77 -15.77 -4.36 -26.82
C GLY A 77 -14.64 -4.21 -25.80
N LEU A 78 -14.45 -3.01 -25.24
CA LEU A 78 -13.42 -2.72 -24.24
C LEU A 78 -13.96 -2.93 -22.82
N ASP A 79 -14.01 -4.19 -22.38
CA ASP A 79 -14.55 -4.60 -21.08
C ASP A 79 -13.49 -5.16 -20.11
N HIS A 80 -12.20 -5.09 -20.48
CA HIS A 80 -11.08 -5.38 -19.62
C HIS A 80 -10.30 -4.10 -19.32
N VAL A 81 -10.21 -3.72 -18.05
CA VAL A 81 -9.43 -2.57 -17.59
C VAL A 81 -8.10 -3.06 -17.01
N VAL A 82 -7.00 -2.60 -17.59
CA VAL A 82 -5.67 -2.70 -17.00
C VAL A 82 -5.35 -1.37 -16.33
N LEU A 83 -5.34 -1.35 -15.00
CA LEU A 83 -4.95 -0.19 -14.21
C LEU A 83 -3.46 -0.27 -13.88
N ILE A 84 -2.68 0.68 -14.37
CA ILE A 84 -1.29 0.87 -13.98
C ILE A 84 -1.24 1.99 -12.95
N GLY A 85 -0.96 1.63 -11.70
CA GLY A 85 -0.92 2.55 -10.57
C GLY A 85 -0.31 1.87 -9.34
N VAL A 86 0.58 2.59 -8.65
CA VAL A 86 1.31 2.09 -7.49
C VAL A 86 0.68 2.65 -6.22
N GLY A 87 0.50 1.82 -5.20
CA GLY A 87 -0.01 2.25 -3.91
C GLY A 87 -1.52 2.51 -3.90
N ALA A 88 -1.97 3.60 -3.30
CA ALA A 88 -3.38 3.86 -3.00
C ALA A 88 -4.24 3.92 -4.27
N GLU A 89 -3.68 4.47 -5.35
CA GLU A 89 -4.28 4.54 -6.68
C GLU A 89 -4.53 3.16 -7.29
N GLY A 90 -3.82 2.11 -6.87
CA GLY A 90 -4.03 0.72 -7.29
C GLY A 90 -4.82 -0.11 -6.27
N LEU A 91 -4.70 0.19 -4.98
CA LEU A 91 -5.33 -0.57 -3.89
C LEU A 91 -6.82 -0.23 -3.74
N ALA A 92 -7.20 1.05 -3.78
CA ALA A 92 -8.60 1.44 -3.62
C ALA A 92 -9.49 0.89 -4.75
N PRO A 93 -9.16 1.04 -6.06
CA PRO A 93 -9.97 0.44 -7.12
C PRO A 93 -10.10 -1.08 -7.02
N ARG A 94 -9.03 -1.76 -6.59
CA ARG A 94 -9.02 -3.20 -6.38
C ARG A 94 -9.98 -3.63 -5.28
N ALA A 95 -10.02 -2.87 -4.17
CA ALA A 95 -10.98 -3.09 -3.09
C ALA A 95 -12.43 -2.83 -3.53
N VAL A 96 -12.68 -1.75 -4.29
CA VAL A 96 -14.01 -1.44 -4.84
C VAL A 96 -14.49 -2.53 -5.81
N ALA A 97 -13.68 -2.88 -6.80
CA ALA A 97 -14.03 -3.88 -7.80
C ALA A 97 -14.19 -5.28 -7.19
N GLY A 98 -13.34 -5.64 -6.22
CA GLY A 98 -13.42 -6.90 -5.50
C GLY A 98 -14.75 -7.09 -4.75
N ALA A 99 -15.35 -6.02 -4.23
CA ALA A 99 -16.65 -6.07 -3.57
C ALA A 99 -17.83 -6.19 -4.55
N GLY A 100 -17.76 -5.51 -5.72
CA GLY A 100 -18.79 -5.61 -6.76
C GLY A 100 -18.83 -6.96 -7.49
N ASN A 101 -17.70 -7.67 -7.53
CA ASN A 101 -17.53 -8.94 -8.24
C ASN A 101 -18.24 -10.14 -7.62
N ALA A 102 -18.94 -9.99 -6.48
CA ALA A 102 -19.87 -11.00 -5.98
C ALA A 102 -21.04 -11.28 -6.97
N ALA A 103 -21.26 -10.41 -7.97
CA ALA A 103 -22.31 -10.54 -8.99
C ALA A 103 -21.84 -11.04 -10.37
N GLY A 104 -20.62 -11.57 -10.53
CA GLY A 104 -20.22 -12.34 -11.73
C GLY A 104 -19.22 -11.71 -12.72
N GLY A 105 -18.54 -10.62 -12.35
CA GLY A 105 -17.54 -9.91 -13.18
C GLY A 105 -16.08 -10.30 -12.97
N GLN A 106 -15.76 -11.57 -12.69
CA GLN A 106 -14.38 -12.01 -12.46
C GLN A 106 -13.47 -11.61 -13.64
N GLY A 107 -12.42 -10.82 -13.35
CA GLY A 107 -11.38 -10.47 -14.30
C GLY A 107 -11.62 -9.22 -15.16
N ALA A 108 -12.53 -8.32 -14.79
CA ALA A 108 -12.71 -7.05 -15.50
C ALA A 108 -11.66 -5.99 -15.15
N LEU A 109 -11.02 -6.06 -13.98
CA LEU A 109 -9.94 -5.15 -13.56
C LEU A 109 -8.66 -5.93 -13.22
N THR A 110 -7.58 -5.61 -13.91
CA THR A 110 -6.22 -6.09 -13.62
C THR A 110 -5.37 -4.92 -13.17
N VAL A 111 -4.72 -5.01 -12.01
CA VAL A 111 -3.84 -3.94 -11.49
C VAL A 111 -2.38 -4.32 -11.69
N LEU A 112 -1.61 -3.41 -12.29
CA LEU A 112 -0.17 -3.54 -12.49
C LEU A 112 0.53 -2.43 -11.70
N ASP A 113 1.03 -2.77 -10.52
CA ASP A 113 1.72 -1.87 -9.59
C ASP A 113 3.24 -2.08 -9.54
N GLY A 114 3.76 -2.96 -10.41
CA GLY A 114 5.17 -3.34 -10.46
C GLY A 114 5.56 -4.48 -9.54
N GLY A 115 4.67 -4.92 -8.64
CA GLY A 115 5.01 -5.96 -7.67
C GLY A 115 4.74 -7.37 -8.16
N ASP A 116 3.53 -7.64 -8.63
CA ASP A 116 3.19 -8.92 -9.23
C ASP A 116 3.23 -8.84 -10.77
N THR A 117 4.33 -9.30 -11.36
CA THR A 117 4.46 -9.39 -12.82
C THR A 117 3.65 -10.54 -13.42
N ALA A 118 3.17 -11.50 -12.63
CA ALA A 118 2.38 -12.62 -13.15
C ALA A 118 1.04 -12.16 -13.77
N ALA A 119 0.53 -11.00 -13.35
CA ALA A 119 -0.68 -10.39 -13.91
C ALA A 119 -0.48 -9.84 -15.34
N LEU A 120 0.75 -9.60 -15.79
CA LEU A 120 1.03 -9.01 -17.10
C LEU A 120 0.67 -9.97 -18.25
N GLY A 121 1.04 -11.24 -18.15
CA GLY A 121 0.76 -12.24 -19.19
C GLY A 121 -0.74 -12.34 -19.53
N PRO A 122 -1.60 -12.66 -18.56
CA PRO A 122 -3.05 -12.69 -18.77
C PRO A 122 -3.65 -11.37 -19.28
N ALA A 123 -3.03 -10.23 -18.95
CA ALA A 123 -3.47 -8.94 -19.47
C ALA A 123 -3.12 -8.75 -20.96
N LEU A 124 -1.95 -9.24 -21.40
CA LEU A 124 -1.53 -9.23 -22.79
C LEU A 124 -2.30 -10.24 -23.66
N ASP A 125 -2.85 -11.30 -23.07
CA ASP A 125 -3.69 -12.26 -23.80
C ASP A 125 -5.07 -11.70 -24.21
N ARG A 126 -5.45 -10.53 -23.67
CA ARG A 126 -6.79 -9.92 -23.84
C ARG A 126 -6.75 -8.53 -24.50
N LEU A 127 -5.72 -8.24 -25.29
CA LEU A 127 -5.47 -6.90 -25.86
C LEU A 127 -6.63 -6.36 -26.69
N ASP A 128 -7.36 -7.22 -27.39
CA ASP A 128 -8.53 -6.88 -28.20
C ASP A 128 -9.63 -6.16 -27.40
N ARG A 129 -9.75 -6.53 -26.12
CA ARG A 129 -10.77 -6.05 -25.16
C ARG A 129 -10.23 -5.09 -24.11
N THR A 130 -8.95 -4.72 -24.18
CA THR A 130 -8.26 -4.00 -23.10
C THR A 130 -8.27 -2.49 -23.25
N LEU A 131 -8.73 -1.79 -22.22
CA LEU A 131 -8.44 -0.39 -21.95
C LEU A 131 -7.34 -0.29 -20.89
N VAL A 132 -6.30 0.50 -21.16
CA VAL A 132 -5.25 0.79 -20.18
C VAL A 132 -5.53 2.11 -19.48
N VAL A 133 -5.61 2.08 -18.16
CA VAL A 133 -5.76 3.26 -17.30
C VAL A 133 -4.42 3.52 -16.61
N LEU A 134 -3.78 4.66 -16.92
CA LEU A 134 -2.59 5.14 -16.22
C LEU A 134 -3.03 6.07 -15.10
N SER A 135 -2.71 5.73 -13.85
CA SER A 135 -3.16 6.48 -12.67
C SER A 135 -1.99 6.90 -11.80
N SER A 136 -1.79 8.21 -11.69
CA SER A 136 -0.77 8.80 -10.80
C SER A 136 -1.04 10.29 -10.62
N LYS A 137 -0.91 10.82 -9.39
CA LYS A 137 -1.10 12.25 -9.12
C LYS A 137 0.05 13.11 -9.63
N ALA A 138 1.28 12.76 -9.24
CA ALA A 138 2.43 13.65 -9.35
C ALA A 138 3.24 13.48 -10.66
N GLY A 139 3.11 12.36 -11.37
CA GLY A 139 3.89 12.13 -12.58
C GLY A 139 3.96 10.68 -13.04
N VAL A 140 4.79 10.43 -14.05
CA VAL A 140 4.96 9.09 -14.61
C VAL A 140 5.97 8.32 -13.77
N SER A 141 5.52 7.31 -13.01
CA SER A 141 6.44 6.39 -12.34
C SER A 141 7.23 5.57 -13.36
N ILE A 142 8.38 5.04 -12.95
CA ILE A 142 9.20 4.18 -13.83
C ILE A 142 8.46 2.91 -14.25
N GLU A 143 7.66 2.32 -13.35
CA GLU A 143 6.76 1.20 -13.63
C GLU A 143 5.68 1.62 -14.63
N GLY A 144 5.11 2.81 -14.43
CA GLY A 144 4.10 3.40 -15.30
C GLY A 144 4.57 3.54 -16.74
N ASP A 145 5.76 4.10 -16.96
CA ASP A 145 6.35 4.19 -18.30
C ASP A 145 6.70 2.82 -18.87
N ALA A 146 7.23 1.89 -18.05
CA ALA A 146 7.59 0.56 -18.51
C ALA A 146 6.38 -0.24 -19.02
N TYR A 147 5.32 -0.35 -18.20
CA TYR A 147 4.10 -1.03 -18.62
C TYR A 147 3.44 -0.35 -19.82
N ARG A 148 3.35 0.99 -19.83
CA ARG A 148 2.82 1.72 -20.99
C ARG A 148 3.56 1.37 -22.27
N ARG A 149 4.90 1.31 -22.24
CA ARG A 149 5.72 0.95 -23.42
C ARG A 149 5.43 -0.46 -23.89
N ILE A 150 5.32 -1.41 -22.96
CA ILE A 150 4.98 -2.80 -23.25
C ILE A 150 3.61 -2.88 -23.93
N PHE A 151 2.57 -2.25 -23.38
CA PHE A 151 1.24 -2.22 -23.99
C PHE A 151 1.22 -1.53 -25.35
N VAL A 152 1.92 -0.39 -25.51
CA VAL A 152 2.03 0.29 -26.80
C VAL A 152 2.66 -0.62 -27.86
N GLN A 153 3.74 -1.32 -27.52
CA GLN A 153 4.35 -2.28 -28.44
C GLN A 153 3.41 -3.44 -28.75
N ALA A 154 2.79 -4.03 -27.73
CA ALA A 154 1.88 -5.15 -27.89
C ALA A 154 0.66 -4.79 -28.76
N PHE A 155 0.05 -3.61 -28.57
CA PHE A 155 -1.03 -3.13 -29.43
C PHE A 155 -0.57 -2.89 -30.88
N ARG A 156 0.65 -2.39 -31.08
CA ARG A 156 1.21 -2.18 -32.42
C ARG A 156 1.46 -3.52 -33.13
N GLU A 157 1.97 -4.51 -32.41
CA GLU A 157 2.13 -5.89 -32.91
C GLU A 157 0.78 -6.55 -33.19
N HIS A 158 -0.26 -6.17 -32.44
CA HIS A 158 -1.65 -6.54 -32.69
C HIS A 158 -2.30 -5.78 -33.87
N GLY A 159 -1.54 -4.97 -34.61
CA GLY A 159 -1.97 -4.31 -35.84
C GLY A 159 -2.72 -2.99 -35.66
N LEU A 160 -2.78 -2.44 -34.44
CA LEU A 160 -3.43 -1.14 -34.20
C LEU A 160 -2.55 0.01 -34.72
N SER A 161 -3.18 0.99 -35.36
CA SER A 161 -2.56 2.27 -35.70
C SER A 161 -2.28 3.12 -34.45
N GLU A 162 -1.36 4.08 -34.52
CA GLU A 162 -1.07 4.99 -33.39
C GLU A 162 -2.31 5.71 -32.85
N ARG A 163 -3.28 6.01 -33.71
CA ARG A 163 -4.57 6.62 -33.30
C ARG A 163 -5.42 5.65 -32.50
N GLU A 164 -5.50 4.39 -32.92
CA GLU A 164 -6.24 3.34 -32.19
C GLU A 164 -5.55 3.01 -30.87
N ILE A 165 -4.22 2.92 -30.87
CA ILE A 165 -3.42 2.76 -29.65
C ILE A 165 -3.71 3.90 -28.68
N ALA A 166 -3.68 5.16 -29.10
CA ALA A 166 -4.03 6.28 -28.24
C ALA A 166 -5.46 6.16 -27.67
N GLY A 167 -6.39 5.64 -28.47
CA GLY A 167 -7.75 5.28 -28.07
C GLY A 167 -7.87 4.08 -27.10
N ARG A 168 -6.78 3.36 -26.80
CA ARG A 168 -6.72 2.34 -25.75
C ARG A 168 -6.23 2.88 -24.40
N PHE A 169 -5.86 4.16 -24.29
CA PHE A 169 -5.38 4.75 -23.05
C PHE A 169 -6.32 5.80 -22.46
N LEU A 170 -6.52 5.73 -21.15
CA LEU A 170 -7.09 6.77 -20.30
C LEU A 170 -6.10 7.12 -19.19
N VAL A 171 -5.95 8.41 -18.87
CA VAL A 171 -4.99 8.88 -17.87
C VAL A 171 -5.70 9.66 -16.78
N ILE A 172 -5.54 9.22 -15.53
CA ILE A 172 -6.03 9.90 -14.32
C ILE A 172 -4.83 10.56 -13.64
N THR A 173 -4.72 11.88 -13.76
CA THR A 173 -3.56 12.66 -13.28
C THR A 173 -3.91 14.13 -13.07
N ASP A 174 -3.24 14.79 -12.13
CA ASP A 174 -3.55 16.17 -11.81
C ASP A 174 -3.21 17.12 -12.95
N HIS A 175 -4.01 18.18 -13.10
CA HIS A 175 -3.80 19.18 -14.15
C HIS A 175 -2.43 19.85 -14.00
N GLY A 176 -1.69 19.95 -15.10
CA GLY A 176 -0.34 20.53 -15.12
C GLY A 176 0.77 19.61 -14.60
N SER A 177 0.47 18.37 -14.22
CA SER A 177 1.48 17.36 -13.91
C SER A 177 2.27 16.93 -15.16
N PRO A 178 3.49 16.39 -15.03
CA PRO A 178 4.25 15.84 -16.15
C PRO A 178 3.48 14.77 -16.95
N LEU A 179 2.69 13.95 -16.26
CA LEU A 179 1.86 12.92 -16.88
C LEU A 179 0.66 13.54 -17.65
N HIS A 180 0.09 14.65 -17.16
CA HIS A 180 -0.95 15.40 -17.88
C HIS A 180 -0.46 15.86 -19.25
N ASP A 181 0.69 16.55 -19.29
CA ASP A 181 1.25 17.07 -20.53
C ASP A 181 1.69 15.95 -21.46
N PHE A 182 2.22 14.86 -20.90
CA PHE A 182 2.58 13.67 -21.65
C PHE A 182 1.36 13.03 -22.32
N ALA A 183 0.28 12.81 -21.57
CA ALA A 183 -0.96 12.24 -22.09
C ALA A 183 -1.55 13.08 -23.24
N ARG A 184 -1.52 14.41 -23.11
CA ARG A 184 -1.95 15.33 -24.19
C ARG A 184 -1.10 15.19 -25.45
N ARG A 185 0.22 15.08 -25.32
CA ARG A 185 1.12 14.87 -26.47
C ARG A 185 0.88 13.53 -27.17
N CYS A 186 0.59 12.49 -26.40
CA CYS A 186 0.29 11.16 -26.93
C CYS A 186 -1.14 11.01 -27.47
N GLY A 187 -2.01 12.00 -27.27
CA GLY A 187 -3.43 11.94 -27.68
C GLY A 187 -4.27 10.98 -26.84
N TYR A 188 -3.82 10.64 -25.62
CA TYR A 188 -4.57 9.78 -24.70
C TYR A 188 -5.79 10.52 -24.13
N ARG A 189 -6.84 9.77 -23.75
CA ARG A 189 -7.99 10.36 -23.05
C ARG A 189 -7.55 10.81 -21.65
N LEU A 190 -7.99 12.00 -21.25
CA LEU A 190 -7.80 12.48 -19.88
C LEU A 190 -9.06 12.16 -19.06
N GLY A 191 -8.87 11.51 -17.92
CA GLY A 191 -9.91 11.25 -16.94
C GLY A 191 -10.15 12.47 -16.03
N LEU A 192 -11.26 12.42 -15.30
CA LEU A 192 -11.56 13.36 -14.23
C LEU A 192 -10.61 13.12 -13.04
N THR A 193 -10.26 14.17 -12.29
CA THR A 193 -9.38 14.07 -11.12
C THR A 193 -9.83 14.96 -9.96
N ASP A 194 -9.26 14.68 -8.79
CA ASP A 194 -9.46 15.40 -7.53
C ASP A 194 -8.11 15.98 -7.05
N PRO A 195 -7.65 17.10 -7.61
CA PRO A 195 -6.23 17.51 -7.56
C PRO A 195 -5.74 18.00 -6.21
N HIS A 196 -6.65 18.22 -5.25
CA HIS A 196 -6.29 18.70 -3.93
C HIS A 196 -6.23 17.60 -2.88
N LEU A 197 -6.64 16.38 -3.21
CA LEU A 197 -6.65 15.28 -2.26
C LEU A 197 -5.22 14.75 -2.01
N PRO A 198 -4.84 14.50 -0.74
CA PRO A 198 -3.63 13.75 -0.43
C PRO A 198 -3.62 12.38 -1.14
N GLY A 199 -2.46 11.88 -1.58
CA GLY A 199 -2.37 10.62 -2.37
C GLY A 199 -2.98 9.39 -1.72
N HIS A 200 -2.82 9.25 -0.40
CA HIS A 200 -3.29 8.11 0.39
C HIS A 200 -4.72 8.29 0.94
N PHE A 201 -5.34 9.45 0.71
CA PHE A 201 -6.75 9.73 1.03
C PHE A 201 -7.56 9.81 -0.26
N GLY A 202 -8.87 9.60 -0.15
CA GLY A 202 -9.80 9.70 -1.25
C GLY A 202 -9.99 8.38 -1.97
N ALA A 203 -10.22 7.28 -1.25
CA ALA A 203 -10.64 6.02 -1.86
C ALA A 203 -11.91 6.16 -2.71
N LEU A 204 -12.75 7.16 -2.39
CA LEU A 204 -13.96 7.51 -3.13
C LEU A 204 -13.75 8.62 -4.17
N SER A 205 -12.50 8.95 -4.51
CA SER A 205 -12.15 9.94 -5.54
C SER A 205 -12.16 9.31 -6.94
N ALA A 206 -11.85 10.11 -7.96
CA ALA A 206 -11.64 9.62 -9.32
C ALA A 206 -10.58 8.51 -9.39
N TYR A 207 -9.53 8.60 -8.57
CA TYR A 207 -8.46 7.59 -8.51
C TYR A 207 -8.99 6.23 -8.07
N GLY A 208 -9.93 6.19 -7.12
CA GLY A 208 -10.52 4.95 -6.60
C GLY A 208 -11.70 4.43 -7.42
N LEU A 209 -12.56 5.33 -7.91
CA LEU A 209 -13.84 4.94 -8.52
C LEU A 209 -13.78 4.78 -10.04
N VAL A 210 -13.06 5.63 -10.77
CA VAL A 210 -13.08 5.60 -12.25
C VAL A 210 -12.61 4.25 -12.79
N PRO A 211 -11.49 3.65 -12.34
CA PRO A 211 -11.08 2.35 -12.85
C PRO A 211 -12.10 1.24 -12.54
N ALA A 212 -12.74 1.29 -11.36
CA ALA A 212 -13.74 0.31 -10.96
C ALA A 212 -15.03 0.42 -11.79
N VAL A 213 -15.51 1.65 -12.04
CA VAL A 213 -16.70 1.90 -12.89
C VAL A 213 -16.43 1.52 -14.33
N LEU A 214 -15.25 1.84 -14.88
CA LEU A 214 -14.84 1.40 -16.21
C LEU A 214 -14.76 -0.14 -16.31
N ALA A 215 -14.46 -0.82 -15.21
CA ALA A 215 -14.48 -2.28 -15.11
C ALA A 215 -15.89 -2.85 -14.84
N GLY A 216 -16.94 -2.02 -14.89
CA GLY A 216 -18.34 -2.45 -14.75
C GLY A 216 -18.85 -2.54 -13.31
N THR A 217 -18.13 -1.99 -12.32
CA THR A 217 -18.59 -1.98 -10.93
C THR A 217 -19.62 -0.86 -10.70
N ASP A 218 -20.81 -1.22 -10.21
CA ASP A 218 -21.78 -0.23 -9.68
C ASP A 218 -21.31 0.25 -8.31
N VAL A 219 -20.99 1.55 -8.23
CA VAL A 219 -20.48 2.21 -7.01
C VAL A 219 -21.55 3.05 -6.32
N SER A 220 -22.80 3.04 -6.79
CA SER A 220 -23.89 3.84 -6.22
C SER A 220 -24.18 3.46 -4.77
N GLY A 221 -24.25 2.14 -4.50
CA GLY A 221 -24.40 1.61 -3.14
C GLY A 221 -23.21 1.98 -2.25
N LEU A 222 -21.98 1.87 -2.78
CA LEU A 222 -20.75 2.25 -2.08
C LEU A 222 -20.78 3.72 -1.63
N LEU A 223 -21.20 4.64 -2.50
CA LEU A 223 -21.31 6.06 -2.16
C LEU A 223 -22.43 6.31 -1.13
N ALA A 224 -23.58 5.65 -1.27
CA ALA A 224 -24.67 5.75 -0.30
C ALA A 224 -24.27 5.23 1.09
N ASP A 225 -23.54 4.12 1.14
CA ASP A 225 -22.98 3.55 2.37
C ASP A 225 -22.05 4.56 3.06
N ALA A 226 -21.14 5.18 2.30
CA ALA A 226 -20.24 6.21 2.82
C ALA A 226 -21.00 7.46 3.29
N ALA A 227 -22.03 7.89 2.55
CA ALA A 227 -22.83 9.06 2.88
C ALA A 227 -23.63 8.85 4.18
N SER A 228 -24.03 7.60 4.46
CA SER A 228 -24.84 7.26 5.63
C SER A 228 -24.16 7.54 6.97
N VAL A 229 -22.83 7.52 7.02
CA VAL A 229 -22.07 7.71 8.27
C VAL A 229 -21.62 9.16 8.48
N VAL A 230 -21.67 10.01 7.45
CA VAL A 230 -21.27 11.43 7.53
C VAL A 230 -21.93 12.18 8.68
N PRO A 231 -23.25 12.05 8.95
CA PRO A 231 -23.90 12.77 10.05
C PRO A 231 -23.31 12.47 11.43
N SER A 232 -22.72 11.28 11.63
CA SER A 232 -22.11 10.90 12.92
C SER A 232 -20.71 11.47 13.14
N LEU A 233 -20.00 11.87 12.09
CA LEU A 233 -18.58 12.22 12.16
C LEU A 233 -18.29 13.50 12.96
N GLY A 234 -19.28 14.37 13.15
CA GLY A 234 -19.15 15.60 13.92
C GLY A 234 -19.53 15.47 15.39
N GLU A 235 -20.12 14.33 15.77
CA GLU A 235 -20.68 14.12 17.10
C GLU A 235 -19.61 13.67 18.10
N ASP A 236 -19.78 14.05 19.36
CA ASP A 236 -18.90 13.66 20.47
C ASP A 236 -19.18 12.22 20.95
N GLU A 237 -20.40 11.73 20.75
CA GLU A 237 -20.87 10.38 21.09
C GLU A 237 -21.42 9.69 19.84
N ASP A 238 -21.55 8.36 19.86
CA ASP A 238 -22.05 7.55 18.74
C ASP A 238 -21.31 7.83 17.40
N ASN A 239 -20.04 8.23 17.49
CA ASN A 239 -19.17 8.52 16.37
C ASN A 239 -18.17 7.37 16.13
N PRO A 240 -18.47 6.42 15.24
CA PRO A 240 -17.62 5.26 15.02
C PRO A 240 -16.22 5.61 14.49
N GLY A 241 -16.11 6.69 13.71
CA GLY A 241 -14.82 7.16 13.18
C GLY A 241 -13.94 7.72 14.30
N LEU A 242 -14.54 8.44 15.24
CA LEU A 242 -13.87 8.94 16.44
C LEU A 242 -13.42 7.79 17.34
N LEU A 243 -14.29 6.82 17.63
CA LEU A 243 -13.94 5.67 18.47
C LEU A 243 -12.82 4.84 17.86
N LEU A 244 -12.88 4.55 16.55
CA LEU A 244 -11.79 3.85 15.87
C LEU A 244 -10.49 4.67 15.92
N GLY A 245 -10.55 5.97 15.66
CA GLY A 245 -9.39 6.87 15.76
C GLY A 245 -8.79 6.92 17.17
N ALA A 246 -9.64 6.90 18.20
CA ALA A 246 -9.24 6.86 19.60
C ALA A 246 -8.58 5.53 19.98
N VAL A 247 -9.11 4.40 19.49
CA VAL A 247 -8.46 3.08 19.63
C VAL A 247 -7.07 3.11 19.01
N LEU A 248 -6.95 3.52 17.74
CA LEU A 248 -5.71 3.52 16.99
C LEU A 248 -4.66 4.46 17.62
N GLY A 249 -5.03 5.73 17.81
CA GLY A 249 -4.15 6.76 18.34
C GLY A 249 -3.81 6.54 19.81
N GLY A 250 -4.81 6.20 20.64
CA GLY A 250 -4.63 5.96 22.07
C GLY A 250 -3.70 4.77 22.35
N CYS A 251 -3.83 3.68 21.58
CA CYS A 251 -2.91 2.54 21.68
C CYS A 251 -1.47 2.88 21.27
N ALA A 252 -1.30 3.76 20.28
CA ALA A 252 0.01 4.16 19.77
C ALA A 252 0.64 5.36 20.50
N GLN A 253 -0.04 5.92 21.52
CA GLN A 253 0.52 6.99 22.34
C GLN A 253 1.59 6.47 23.31
N GLN A 254 2.57 7.34 23.59
CA GLN A 254 3.56 7.10 24.62
C GLN A 254 2.98 7.48 25.99
N THR A 255 2.53 6.47 26.73
CA THR A 255 2.07 6.63 28.11
C THR A 255 3.12 6.06 29.08
N PRO A 256 3.57 6.82 30.09
CA PRO A 256 4.52 6.33 31.07
C PRO A 256 4.03 5.03 31.73
N GLY A 257 4.86 3.98 31.68
CA GLY A 257 4.54 2.68 32.28
C GLY A 257 3.71 1.72 31.42
N SER A 258 3.29 2.14 30.22
CA SER A 258 2.56 1.29 29.27
C SER A 258 3.34 1.07 27.97
N PRO A 259 3.27 -0.13 27.37
CA PRO A 259 3.87 -0.35 26.05
C PRO A 259 3.13 0.46 24.98
N VAL A 260 3.88 1.02 24.04
CA VAL A 260 3.31 1.63 22.82
C VAL A 260 2.85 0.51 21.90
N ARG A 261 1.56 0.50 21.55
CA ARG A 261 0.94 -0.52 20.70
C ARG A 261 0.77 -0.03 19.25
N ASP A 262 1.89 0.25 18.60
CA ASP A 262 1.98 0.78 17.23
C ASP A 262 1.87 -0.29 16.14
N LYS A 263 1.80 -1.59 16.48
CA LYS A 263 1.56 -2.68 15.53
C LYS A 263 0.08 -3.04 15.54
N LEU A 264 -0.61 -2.69 14.47
CA LEU A 264 -2.03 -2.98 14.30
C LEU A 264 -2.21 -4.29 13.53
N VAL A 265 -2.83 -5.28 14.16
CA VAL A 265 -3.03 -6.59 13.55
C VAL A 265 -4.44 -6.67 12.98
N LEU A 266 -4.53 -6.67 11.65
CA LEU A 266 -5.80 -6.75 10.92
C LEU A 266 -6.21 -8.22 10.76
N ARG A 267 -7.46 -8.52 11.14
CA ARG A 267 -8.08 -9.84 11.04
C ARG A 267 -9.32 -9.78 10.15
N GLY A 268 -9.49 -10.76 9.27
CA GLY A 268 -10.62 -10.76 8.34
C GLY A 268 -10.51 -9.66 7.29
N GLY A 269 -11.65 -9.27 6.72
CA GLY A 269 -11.71 -8.39 5.55
C GLY A 269 -11.21 -9.07 4.27
N SER A 270 -11.39 -8.40 3.13
CA SER A 270 -10.74 -8.81 1.87
C SER A 270 -9.28 -8.36 1.87
N ALA A 271 -8.40 -9.10 1.19
CA ALA A 271 -6.98 -8.73 1.07
C ALA A 271 -6.82 -7.29 0.54
N ALA A 272 -7.60 -6.91 -0.48
CA ALA A 272 -7.54 -5.57 -1.05
C ALA A 272 -7.93 -4.45 -0.07
N LEU A 273 -8.92 -4.69 0.81
CA LEU A 273 -9.27 -3.73 1.86
C LEU A 273 -8.16 -3.63 2.90
N THR A 274 -7.62 -4.77 3.35
CA THR A 274 -6.52 -4.83 4.33
C THR A 274 -5.27 -4.13 3.81
N ASP A 275 -4.91 -4.32 2.54
CA ASP A 275 -3.78 -3.64 1.89
C ASP A 275 -4.00 -2.12 1.86
N TRP A 276 -5.20 -1.68 1.45
CA TRP A 276 -5.54 -0.26 1.42
C TRP A 276 -5.51 0.39 2.81
N VAL A 277 -6.10 -0.25 3.83
CA VAL A 277 -6.04 0.22 5.24
C VAL A 277 -4.59 0.28 5.71
N THR A 278 -3.78 -0.73 5.36
CA THR A 278 -2.36 -0.80 5.71
C THR A 278 -1.61 0.42 5.19
N GLN A 279 -1.76 0.74 3.90
CA GLN A 279 -1.13 1.91 3.32
C GLN A 279 -1.67 3.22 3.90
N LEU A 280 -2.99 3.37 4.03
CA LEU A 280 -3.64 4.58 4.53
C LEU A 280 -3.09 4.94 5.92
N VAL A 281 -3.13 4.00 6.85
CA VAL A 281 -2.74 4.23 8.25
C VAL A 281 -1.23 4.42 8.37
N ALA A 282 -0.42 3.60 7.70
CA ALA A 282 1.04 3.71 7.74
C ALA A 282 1.53 5.03 7.13
N THR A 283 0.97 5.46 6.00
CA THR A 283 1.28 6.76 5.39
C THR A 283 0.76 7.92 6.24
N GLY A 284 -0.48 7.83 6.72
CA GLY A 284 -1.15 8.92 7.43
C GLY A 284 -0.56 9.17 8.82
N THR A 285 0.05 8.17 9.46
CA THR A 285 0.56 8.32 10.84
C THR A 285 2.08 8.26 10.95
N GLY A 286 2.77 7.64 10.00
CA GLY A 286 4.20 7.33 10.08
C GLY A 286 5.12 8.52 9.84
N ARG A 287 5.37 9.36 10.85
CA ARG A 287 6.26 10.53 10.76
C ARG A 287 6.82 10.91 12.13
N ARG A 288 7.94 11.64 12.14
CA ARG A 288 8.53 12.26 13.35
C ARG A 288 8.71 11.29 14.53
N GLY A 289 9.11 10.05 14.26
CA GLY A 289 9.32 9.05 15.32
C GLY A 289 8.04 8.35 15.79
N ARG A 290 6.89 8.60 15.15
CA ARG A 290 5.57 8.08 15.53
C ARG A 290 4.88 7.44 14.34
N GLY A 291 3.89 6.60 14.61
CA GLY A 291 3.06 6.01 13.57
C GLY A 291 2.43 4.71 14.02
N ILE A 292 1.62 4.15 13.13
CA ILE A 292 0.93 2.87 13.30
C ILE A 292 1.22 2.04 12.05
N LEU A 293 1.66 0.80 12.23
CA LEU A 293 1.89 -0.16 11.15
C LEU A 293 0.82 -1.25 11.21
N PRO A 294 -0.14 -1.23 10.29
CA PRO A 294 -1.01 -2.37 10.11
C PRO A 294 -0.27 -3.56 9.48
N MET A 295 -0.67 -4.76 9.86
CA MET A 295 -0.14 -6.02 9.35
C MET A 295 -1.18 -7.14 9.44
N GLU A 296 -0.96 -8.22 8.70
CA GLU A 296 -1.87 -9.36 8.72
C GLU A 296 -1.75 -10.20 9.99
N ALA A 297 -2.87 -10.82 10.39
CA ALA A 297 -2.96 -11.69 11.56
C ALA A 297 -1.92 -12.81 11.67
N PRO A 298 -1.61 -13.56 10.59
CA PRO A 298 -0.62 -14.63 10.65
C PRO A 298 0.79 -14.14 11.01
N GLY A 299 1.07 -12.85 10.81
CA GLY A 299 2.30 -12.18 11.21
C GLY A 299 2.39 -11.80 12.69
N ARG A 300 1.33 -12.03 13.48
CA ARG A 300 1.32 -11.76 14.93
C ARG A 300 1.66 -13.03 15.73
N PRO A 301 2.76 -13.02 16.52
CA PRO A 301 2.97 -14.00 17.58
C PRO A 301 1.87 -13.98 18.66
N ALA A 302 1.99 -14.85 19.67
CA ALA A 302 1.02 -14.85 20.78
C ALA A 302 0.96 -13.47 21.49
N PRO A 303 -0.22 -13.00 21.93
CA PRO A 303 -0.37 -11.69 22.57
C PRO A 303 0.56 -11.46 23.76
N GLU A 304 0.87 -12.51 24.53
CA GLU A 304 1.73 -12.47 25.72
C GLU A 304 3.19 -12.09 25.40
N VAL A 305 3.64 -12.36 24.17
CA VAL A 305 4.98 -12.02 23.68
C VAL A 305 5.00 -10.78 22.78
N THR A 306 3.84 -10.19 22.49
CA THR A 306 3.70 -8.98 21.66
C THR A 306 2.89 -7.87 22.34
N PRO A 307 3.42 -7.31 23.46
CA PRO A 307 2.73 -6.28 24.23
C PRO A 307 2.59 -4.94 23.48
N ASP A 308 3.34 -4.77 22.38
CA ASP A 308 3.37 -3.64 21.47
C ASP A 308 2.44 -3.82 20.24
N ALA A 309 1.60 -4.85 20.25
CA ALA A 309 0.58 -5.08 19.23
C ALA A 309 -0.84 -5.06 19.81
N HIS A 310 -1.78 -4.58 19.02
CA HIS A 310 -3.22 -4.76 19.25
C HIS A 310 -3.90 -5.16 17.93
N SER A 311 -5.15 -5.58 17.99
CA SER A 311 -5.83 -6.18 16.85
C SER A 311 -7.21 -5.60 16.58
N VAL A 312 -7.52 -5.47 15.29
CA VAL A 312 -8.84 -5.06 14.79
C VAL A 312 -9.35 -6.11 13.82
N ALA A 313 -10.54 -6.65 14.09
CA ALA A 313 -11.25 -7.49 13.14
C ALA A 313 -12.09 -6.65 12.17
N LEU A 314 -12.02 -6.95 10.87
CA LEU A 314 -12.77 -6.32 9.80
C LEU A 314 -13.93 -7.24 9.36
N GLY A 315 -15.15 -6.73 9.45
CA GLY A 315 -16.37 -7.33 8.87
C GLY A 315 -17.13 -8.31 9.78
N THR A 316 -16.47 -9.12 10.60
CA THR A 316 -17.13 -10.01 11.57
C THR A 316 -16.55 -9.82 12.96
N SER A 317 -17.40 -9.91 14.00
CA SER A 317 -16.91 -9.88 15.38
C SER A 317 -16.07 -11.14 15.62
N ALA A 318 -14.78 -10.94 15.85
CA ALA A 318 -13.87 -12.00 16.23
C ALA A 318 -13.65 -11.91 17.76
N PRO A 319 -13.98 -12.95 18.54
CA PRO A 319 -13.80 -12.94 19.99
C PRO A 319 -12.36 -12.67 20.44
N GLU A 320 -11.38 -13.01 19.59
CA GLU A 320 -9.95 -12.89 19.83
C GLU A 320 -9.36 -11.52 19.43
N ALA A 321 -10.16 -10.64 18.82
CA ALA A 321 -9.71 -9.30 18.46
C ALA A 321 -9.99 -8.30 19.58
N ASP A 322 -9.03 -7.40 19.80
CA ASP A 322 -9.12 -6.34 20.82
C ASP A 322 -10.27 -5.37 20.47
N SER A 323 -10.41 -5.10 19.18
CA SER A 323 -11.51 -4.33 18.60
C SER A 323 -12.10 -5.02 17.37
N SER A 324 -13.34 -4.69 17.04
CA SER A 324 -14.03 -5.14 15.83
C SER A 324 -14.65 -3.95 15.13
N VAL A 325 -14.54 -3.93 13.81
CA VAL A 325 -15.10 -2.91 12.91
C VAL A 325 -15.94 -3.65 11.88
N TRP A 326 -17.22 -3.32 11.77
CA TRP A 326 -18.09 -3.86 10.72
C TRP A 326 -18.94 -2.78 10.10
N GLY A 327 -19.26 -2.99 8.84
CA GLY A 327 -20.11 -2.14 8.03
C GLY A 327 -19.80 -2.33 6.55
N PRO A 328 -20.65 -1.80 5.67
CA PRO A 328 -20.46 -1.90 4.24
C PRO A 328 -19.18 -1.18 3.79
N LEU A 329 -18.60 -1.62 2.67
CA LEU A 329 -17.29 -1.18 2.21
C LEU A 329 -17.20 0.35 2.06
N GLY A 330 -18.25 0.99 1.54
CA GLY A 330 -18.28 2.44 1.38
C GLY A 330 -18.13 3.21 2.70
N ALA A 331 -18.85 2.77 3.73
CA ALA A 331 -18.70 3.31 5.09
C ALA A 331 -17.29 3.06 5.63
N GLN A 332 -16.72 1.87 5.40
CA GLN A 332 -15.35 1.56 5.86
C GLN A 332 -14.31 2.51 5.27
N PHE A 333 -14.37 2.83 3.97
CA PHE A 333 -13.41 3.77 3.38
C PHE A 333 -13.39 5.11 4.11
N LEU A 334 -14.56 5.72 4.30
CA LEU A 334 -14.66 7.03 4.95
C LEU A 334 -14.24 6.97 6.43
N LEU A 335 -14.62 5.90 7.13
CA LEU A 335 -14.36 5.77 8.56
C LEU A 335 -12.89 5.46 8.87
N TRP A 336 -12.22 4.68 8.02
CA TRP A 336 -10.78 4.48 8.15
C TRP A 336 -9.99 5.75 7.82
N GLU A 337 -10.41 6.53 6.82
CA GLU A 337 -9.82 7.85 6.53
C GLU A 337 -10.00 8.80 7.72
N TYR A 338 -11.21 8.88 8.27
CA TYR A 338 -11.50 9.69 9.45
C TYR A 338 -10.71 9.25 10.68
N ALA A 339 -10.69 7.95 10.98
CA ALA A 339 -9.95 7.39 12.10
C ALA A 339 -8.44 7.62 11.96
N THR A 340 -7.90 7.52 10.75
CA THR A 340 -6.48 7.83 10.47
C THR A 340 -6.18 9.30 10.74
N ALA A 341 -7.10 10.21 10.39
CA ALA A 341 -6.94 11.62 10.71
C ALA A 341 -6.96 11.85 12.22
N VAL A 342 -7.95 11.33 12.93
CA VAL A 342 -8.03 11.40 14.40
C VAL A 342 -6.79 10.83 15.08
N ALA A 343 -6.33 9.64 14.65
CA ALA A 343 -5.13 9.00 15.18
C ALA A 343 -3.87 9.84 14.90
N GLY A 344 -3.73 10.40 13.70
CA GLY A 344 -2.64 11.31 13.35
C GLY A 344 -2.60 12.53 14.28
N TRP A 345 -3.76 13.15 14.53
CA TRP A 345 -3.88 14.27 15.45
C TRP A 345 -3.47 13.90 16.88
N LEU A 346 -3.95 12.77 17.41
CA LEU A 346 -3.56 12.24 18.72
C LEU A 346 -2.06 11.98 18.84
N LEU A 347 -1.45 11.53 17.74
CA LEU A 347 -0.02 11.29 17.65
C LEU A 347 0.77 12.57 17.38
N GLY A 348 0.14 13.74 17.24
CA GLY A 348 0.82 15.00 16.96
C GLY A 348 1.49 15.05 15.58
N VAL A 349 0.97 14.28 14.62
CA VAL A 349 1.42 14.26 13.23
C VAL A 349 0.30 14.77 12.32
N ASN A 350 0.67 15.39 11.20
CA ASN A 350 -0.31 15.81 10.20
C ASN A 350 -0.43 14.70 9.14
N PRO A 351 -1.58 14.02 9.05
CA PRO A 351 -1.77 12.92 8.11
C PRO A 351 -1.73 13.40 6.66
N PHE A 352 -2.02 14.67 6.41
CA PHE A 352 -2.09 15.23 5.07
C PHE A 352 -0.76 15.77 4.54
N GLU A 353 0.32 15.73 5.34
CA GLU A 353 1.67 16.03 4.87
C GLU A 353 2.06 15.03 3.75
N GLY A 354 2.65 15.53 2.67
CA GLY A 354 2.96 14.69 1.50
C GLY A 354 4.06 13.69 1.81
N ALA A 355 3.85 12.40 1.49
CA ALA A 355 4.89 11.37 1.49
C ALA A 355 5.66 11.28 0.14
N ILE A 356 5.36 12.19 -0.79
CA ILE A 356 5.87 12.19 -2.18
C ILE A 356 7.40 12.18 -2.21
N ALA A 357 8.06 12.91 -1.31
CA ALA A 357 9.52 13.00 -1.28
C ALA A 357 10.20 11.63 -1.05
N LEU A 358 9.63 10.78 -0.17
CA LEU A 358 10.18 9.44 0.11
C LEU A 358 10.02 8.50 -1.09
N ALA A 359 8.87 8.59 -1.76
CA ALA A 359 8.63 7.84 -2.98
C ALA A 359 9.54 8.29 -4.13
N GLN A 360 9.71 9.61 -4.29
CA GLN A 360 10.56 10.21 -5.32
C GLN A 360 12.04 9.86 -5.11
N GLU A 361 12.53 9.88 -3.87
CA GLU A 361 13.90 9.46 -3.53
C GLU A 361 14.20 8.04 -4.06
N ALA A 362 13.31 7.09 -3.82
CA ALA A 362 13.46 5.72 -4.28
C ALA A 362 13.27 5.57 -5.81
N GLU A 363 12.42 6.42 -6.42
CA GLU A 363 12.27 6.48 -7.88
C GLU A 363 13.53 6.99 -8.57
N ASP A 364 14.11 8.07 -8.06
CA ASP A 364 15.28 8.71 -8.63
C ASP A 364 16.52 7.78 -8.52
N ASP A 365 16.72 7.11 -7.38
CA ASP A 365 17.83 6.16 -7.20
C ASP A 365 17.66 4.93 -8.10
N ALA A 366 16.45 4.37 -8.21
CA ALA A 366 16.18 3.27 -9.14
C ALA A 366 16.41 3.68 -10.60
N ALA A 367 15.93 4.86 -11.00
CA ALA A 367 16.15 5.40 -12.34
C ALA A 367 17.63 5.63 -12.63
N ALA A 368 18.41 6.10 -11.65
CA ALA A 368 19.85 6.24 -11.79
C ALA A 368 20.52 4.86 -12.02
N MET A 369 20.13 3.83 -11.27
CA MET A 369 20.66 2.47 -11.43
C MET A 369 20.35 1.85 -12.80
N LEU A 370 19.18 2.14 -13.36
CA LEU A 370 18.73 1.62 -14.65
C LEU A 370 19.39 2.30 -15.85
N ASN A 371 19.86 3.53 -15.70
CA ASN A 371 20.51 4.30 -16.76
C ASN A 371 22.04 4.27 -16.70
N ARG A 372 22.63 3.36 -15.89
CA ARG A 372 24.08 3.22 -15.75
C ARG A 372 24.76 2.78 -17.05
N THR A 373 26.00 3.21 -17.22
CA THR A 373 26.82 2.87 -18.40
C THR A 373 27.43 1.48 -18.24
N ALA A 374 27.62 0.77 -19.37
CA ALA A 374 28.37 -0.48 -19.38
C ALA A 374 29.77 -0.29 -18.77
N GLY A 375 30.13 -1.13 -17.79
CA GLY A 375 31.41 -1.08 -17.07
C GLY A 375 31.35 -0.46 -15.68
N GLU A 376 30.24 0.17 -15.29
CA GLU A 376 30.04 0.60 -13.90
C GLU A 376 29.87 -0.61 -12.96
N PRO A 377 30.44 -0.59 -11.73
CA PRO A 377 30.24 -1.66 -10.76
C PRO A 377 28.76 -1.93 -10.51
N SER A 378 28.41 -3.21 -10.32
CA SER A 378 27.05 -3.63 -9.97
C SER A 378 26.54 -2.85 -8.76
N PRO A 379 25.31 -2.31 -8.76
CA PRO A 379 24.81 -1.49 -7.67
C PRO A 379 24.52 -2.33 -6.41
N ALA A 380 24.48 -3.66 -6.57
CA ALA A 380 24.37 -4.69 -5.55
C ALA A 380 25.67 -4.93 -4.77
N GLY A 381 26.84 -4.71 -5.40
CA GLY A 381 28.12 -5.24 -4.90
C GLY A 381 28.20 -6.77 -4.93
N PRO A 382 29.34 -7.37 -4.54
CA PRO A 382 29.44 -8.82 -4.37
C PRO A 382 28.61 -9.30 -3.16
N PRO A 383 28.06 -10.53 -3.19
CA PRO A 383 27.42 -11.13 -2.03
C PRO A 383 28.44 -11.50 -0.95
N ASP A 384 28.01 -11.56 0.31
CA ASP A 384 28.82 -12.03 1.43
C ASP A 384 29.07 -13.54 1.34
N ALA A 385 28.06 -14.27 0.90
CA ALA A 385 28.11 -15.71 0.63
C ALA A 385 27.00 -16.11 -0.35
N VAL A 386 27.10 -17.33 -0.83
CA VAL A 386 26.10 -17.98 -1.67
C VAL A 386 25.72 -19.32 -1.04
N ASP A 387 24.44 -19.52 -0.75
CA ASP A 387 23.88 -20.77 -0.22
C ASP A 387 22.95 -21.37 -1.28
N GLY A 388 23.43 -22.38 -1.99
CA GLY A 388 22.75 -22.92 -3.17
C GLY A 388 22.52 -21.84 -4.24
N GLY A 389 21.26 -21.58 -4.58
CA GLY A 389 20.84 -20.53 -5.52
C GLY A 389 20.72 -19.12 -4.92
N ILE A 390 21.01 -18.93 -3.63
CA ILE A 390 20.71 -17.68 -2.91
C ILE A 390 21.98 -16.86 -2.66
N GLU A 391 22.03 -15.65 -3.21
CA GLU A 391 23.02 -14.64 -2.86
C GLU A 391 22.60 -13.92 -1.58
N ILE A 392 23.53 -13.80 -0.63
CA ILE A 392 23.29 -13.25 0.71
C ILE A 392 24.02 -11.90 0.82
N HIS A 393 23.28 -10.84 1.12
CA HIS A 393 23.80 -9.50 1.35
C HIS A 393 23.31 -8.99 2.72
N ALA A 394 24.12 -9.20 3.75
CA ALA A 394 23.83 -8.87 5.12
C ALA A 394 24.56 -7.58 5.55
N ASP A 395 23.83 -6.67 6.19
CA ASP A 395 24.44 -5.46 6.75
C ASP A 395 25.48 -5.77 7.83
N ALA A 396 26.47 -4.88 7.98
CA ALA A 396 27.54 -5.01 8.96
C ALA A 396 27.05 -5.17 10.41
N VAL A 397 25.86 -4.66 10.73
CA VAL A 397 25.20 -4.83 12.04
C VAL A 397 24.98 -6.30 12.41
N PHE A 398 24.96 -7.20 11.44
CA PHE A 398 24.85 -8.64 11.66
C PHE A 398 26.20 -9.33 11.95
N GLY A 399 27.29 -8.58 12.10
CA GLY A 399 28.57 -9.11 12.59
C GLY A 399 29.21 -10.17 11.68
N GLY A 400 29.03 -10.05 10.37
CA GLY A 400 29.56 -11.01 9.39
C GLY A 400 28.74 -12.29 9.25
N ALA A 401 27.54 -12.38 9.86
CA ALA A 401 26.68 -13.55 9.75
C ALA A 401 26.30 -13.92 8.31
N GLY A 402 26.26 -12.95 7.38
CA GLY A 402 26.06 -13.20 5.95
C GLY A 402 27.10 -14.16 5.37
N ALA A 403 28.38 -13.97 5.70
CA ALA A 403 29.47 -14.81 5.24
C ALA A 403 29.45 -16.23 5.85
N ALA A 404 28.73 -16.42 6.96
CA ALA A 404 28.55 -17.71 7.61
C ALA A 404 27.39 -18.55 7.01
N GLY A 405 26.64 -18.01 6.05
CA GLY A 405 25.57 -18.70 5.34
C GLY A 405 24.16 -18.25 5.72
N LEU A 406 23.16 -18.80 5.03
CA LEU A 406 21.77 -18.33 5.09
C LEU A 406 21.17 -18.45 6.48
N ASP A 407 21.33 -19.61 7.13
CA ASP A 407 20.76 -19.86 8.45
C ASP A 407 21.33 -18.89 9.50
N ALA A 408 22.64 -18.62 9.44
CA ALA A 408 23.30 -17.67 10.33
C ALA A 408 22.81 -16.22 10.08
N ALA A 409 22.62 -15.84 8.82
CA ALA A 409 22.11 -14.53 8.44
C ALA A 409 20.66 -14.31 8.93
N ILE A 410 19.77 -15.30 8.73
CA ILE A 410 18.39 -15.25 9.24
C ILE A 410 18.38 -15.16 10.76
N ASP A 411 19.17 -16.00 11.44
CA ASP A 411 19.27 -15.96 12.89
C ASP A 411 19.76 -14.60 13.43
N ALA A 412 20.74 -13.99 12.75
CA ALA A 412 21.24 -12.67 13.10
C ALA A 412 20.19 -11.58 12.88
N LEU A 413 19.43 -11.67 11.78
CA LEU A 413 18.30 -10.79 11.52
C LEU A 413 17.26 -10.88 12.64
N LEU A 414 16.84 -12.10 13.03
CA LEU A 414 15.82 -12.28 14.07
C LEU A 414 16.29 -11.81 15.46
N ARG A 415 17.56 -12.09 15.81
CA ARG A 415 18.15 -11.57 17.06
C ARG A 415 18.31 -10.05 17.07
N GLY A 416 18.46 -9.44 15.90
CA GLY A 416 18.62 -8.00 15.74
C GLY A 416 17.33 -7.19 15.94
N ILE A 417 16.16 -7.85 15.99
CA ILE A 417 14.88 -7.14 16.14
C ILE A 417 14.77 -6.52 17.55
N PRO A 418 14.56 -5.20 17.66
CA PRO A 418 14.46 -4.51 18.94
C PRO A 418 13.37 -5.05 19.89
N ALA A 419 13.50 -4.73 21.19
CA ALA A 419 12.59 -5.08 22.28
C ALA A 419 11.10 -4.77 22.03
N SER A 420 10.85 -3.72 21.25
CA SER A 420 9.53 -3.26 20.80
C SER A 420 9.54 -3.11 19.28
N GLY A 421 10.33 -3.93 18.58
CA GLY A 421 10.51 -3.86 17.14
C GLY A 421 9.65 -4.85 16.38
N TYR A 422 9.79 -4.83 15.06
CA TYR A 422 9.11 -5.74 14.14
C TYR A 422 10.07 -6.13 13.01
N LEU A 423 9.72 -7.20 12.31
CA LEU A 423 10.35 -7.56 11.04
C LEU A 423 9.43 -7.20 9.88
N SER A 424 9.96 -6.60 8.83
CA SER A 424 9.25 -6.38 7.57
C SER A 424 9.83 -7.30 6.50
N VAL A 425 8.99 -8.15 5.92
CA VAL A 425 9.35 -9.02 4.80
C VAL A 425 8.82 -8.40 3.52
N VAL A 426 9.72 -8.01 2.64
CA VAL A 426 9.39 -7.39 1.36
C VAL A 426 9.94 -8.23 0.24
N THR A 427 9.06 -8.71 -0.64
CA THR A 427 9.44 -9.60 -1.75
C THR A 427 9.14 -8.94 -3.08
N TYR A 428 10.08 -9.05 -4.01
CA TYR A 428 9.91 -8.67 -5.42
C TYR A 428 9.78 -9.96 -6.24
N LEU A 429 8.96 -10.87 -5.73
CA LEU A 429 8.65 -12.17 -6.33
C LEU A 429 7.15 -12.22 -6.61
N SER A 430 6.75 -12.92 -7.66
CA SER A 430 5.37 -12.98 -8.14
C SER A 430 4.74 -14.37 -7.98
N GLY A 431 3.41 -14.43 -8.06
CA GLY A 431 2.63 -15.66 -8.02
C GLY A 431 2.91 -16.56 -6.80
N ASP A 432 3.11 -17.86 -7.05
CA ASP A 432 3.33 -18.88 -6.01
C ASP A 432 4.65 -18.68 -5.25
N LEU A 433 5.58 -17.91 -5.81
CA LEU A 433 6.87 -17.59 -5.21
C LEU A 433 6.84 -16.29 -4.40
N SER A 434 5.68 -15.63 -4.26
CA SER A 434 5.53 -14.35 -3.56
C SER A 434 6.14 -14.30 -2.16
N GLY A 435 6.28 -15.43 -1.47
CA GLY A 435 6.92 -15.47 -0.15
C GLY A 435 6.02 -15.01 1.00
N ARG A 436 4.72 -14.83 0.76
CA ARG A 436 3.72 -14.48 1.80
C ARG A 436 3.73 -15.40 3.02
N TYR A 437 4.15 -16.65 2.83
CA TYR A 437 4.24 -17.69 3.87
C TYR A 437 5.46 -17.55 4.80
N LEU A 438 6.40 -16.65 4.49
CA LEU A 438 7.59 -16.40 5.30
C LEU A 438 7.22 -15.68 6.60
N ALA A 439 6.36 -14.66 6.54
CA ALA A 439 6.02 -13.84 7.70
C ALA A 439 5.45 -14.65 8.88
N PRO A 440 4.49 -15.59 8.71
CA PRO A 440 4.00 -16.39 9.82
C PRO A 440 5.08 -17.25 10.50
N SER A 441 6.00 -17.80 9.70
CA SER A 441 7.06 -18.67 10.20
C SER A 441 8.14 -17.86 10.93
N LEU A 442 8.48 -16.68 10.39
CA LEU A 442 9.40 -15.74 11.03
C LEU A 442 8.81 -15.14 12.31
N ALA A 443 7.49 -14.91 12.37
CA ALA A 443 6.80 -14.44 13.57
C ALA A 443 6.90 -15.46 14.70
N ARG A 444 6.64 -16.75 14.41
CA ARG A 444 6.78 -17.84 15.39
C ARG A 444 8.21 -17.94 15.92
N ARG A 445 9.22 -17.85 15.05
CA ARG A 445 10.63 -17.97 15.45
C ARG A 445 11.18 -16.77 16.20
N SER A 446 10.81 -15.56 15.78
CA SER A 446 11.31 -14.34 16.40
C SER A 446 10.58 -13.98 17.70
N GLY A 447 9.34 -14.46 17.87
CA GLY A 447 8.44 -13.93 18.89
C GLY A 447 8.08 -12.46 18.65
N ARG A 448 8.26 -11.96 17.41
CA ARG A 448 8.04 -10.57 17.02
C ARG A 448 6.95 -10.41 15.98
N PRO A 449 6.24 -9.27 15.96
CA PRO A 449 5.36 -8.92 14.85
C PRO A 449 6.15 -8.93 13.54
N VAL A 450 5.61 -9.58 12.51
CA VAL A 450 6.20 -9.63 11.18
C VAL A 450 5.18 -9.16 10.16
N SER A 451 5.49 -8.05 9.49
CA SER A 451 4.69 -7.58 8.36
C SER A 451 5.20 -8.20 7.05
N TYR A 452 4.32 -8.27 6.06
CA TYR A 452 4.63 -8.74 4.72
C TYR A 452 3.99 -7.81 3.70
N GLY A 453 4.67 -7.59 2.58
CA GLY A 453 4.03 -7.04 1.39
C GLY A 453 4.91 -7.09 0.14
N PRO A 454 4.29 -7.14 -1.06
CA PRO A 454 5.03 -7.15 -2.31
C PRO A 454 5.66 -5.78 -2.58
N GLY A 455 6.94 -5.77 -2.92
CA GLY A 455 7.61 -4.59 -3.47
C GLY A 455 7.23 -4.41 -4.94
N PRO A 456 7.18 -3.18 -5.49
CA PRO A 456 7.57 -1.94 -4.81
C PRO A 456 6.45 -1.26 -4.03
N GLY A 457 5.20 -1.62 -4.31
CA GLY A 457 4.02 -0.95 -3.75
C GLY A 457 4.03 -0.89 -2.22
N TYR A 458 4.51 -1.94 -1.55
CA TYR A 458 4.54 -1.99 -0.09
C TYR A 458 5.42 -0.91 0.52
N LEU A 459 6.74 -0.90 0.27
CA LEU A 459 7.64 0.12 0.85
C LEU A 459 7.41 1.53 0.29
N HIS A 460 6.79 1.64 -0.89
CA HIS A 460 6.27 2.90 -1.39
C HIS A 460 5.13 3.42 -0.49
N GLY A 461 4.15 2.58 -0.17
CA GLY A 461 2.95 2.94 0.61
C GLY A 461 3.13 2.95 2.12
N THR A 462 4.05 2.16 2.68
CA THR A 462 4.33 2.11 4.13
C THR A 462 5.63 2.81 4.49
N GLY A 463 6.34 3.34 3.49
CA GLY A 463 7.60 4.06 3.61
C GLY A 463 7.64 5.10 4.74
N PRO A 464 6.62 5.98 4.91
CA PRO A 464 6.59 6.94 6.01
C PRO A 464 6.76 6.27 7.39
N PHE A 465 6.03 5.20 7.69
CA PHE A 465 6.19 4.48 8.95
C PHE A 465 7.61 3.90 9.10
N HIS A 466 8.10 3.21 8.08
CA HIS A 466 9.40 2.55 8.13
C HIS A 466 10.57 3.54 8.23
N LYS A 467 10.52 4.62 7.46
CA LYS A 467 11.63 5.54 7.19
C LYS A 467 11.60 6.79 8.10
N GLU A 468 10.43 7.23 8.54
CA GLU A 468 10.23 8.45 9.36
C GLU A 468 9.48 8.21 10.68
N GLY A 469 8.84 7.04 10.84
CA GLY A 469 8.13 6.65 12.05
C GLY A 469 9.06 6.18 13.18
N PRO A 470 8.67 5.20 14.02
CA PRO A 470 9.42 4.79 15.21
C PRO A 470 10.83 4.22 14.96
N ARG A 471 11.17 3.83 13.72
CA ARG A 471 12.49 3.31 13.31
C ARG A 471 13.00 2.12 14.14
N ASN A 472 12.09 1.26 14.56
CA ASN A 472 12.32 0.02 15.31
C ASN A 472 12.17 -1.25 14.44
N GLY A 473 12.20 -1.11 13.12
CA GLY A 473 12.06 -2.22 12.17
C GLY A 473 13.40 -2.86 11.78
N SER A 474 13.39 -4.16 11.52
CA SER A 474 14.41 -4.88 10.73
C SER A 474 13.77 -5.39 9.44
N PHE A 475 14.55 -5.57 8.37
CA PHE A 475 14.00 -5.80 7.04
C PHE A 475 14.63 -7.03 6.39
N LEU A 476 13.78 -7.93 5.89
CA LEU A 476 14.15 -8.97 4.95
C LEU A 476 13.65 -8.55 3.57
N VAL A 477 14.57 -8.25 2.66
CA VAL A 477 14.25 -7.95 1.26
C VAL A 477 14.62 -9.16 0.42
N VAL A 478 13.69 -9.68 -0.37
CA VAL A 478 13.93 -10.83 -1.27
C VAL A 478 13.67 -10.43 -2.70
N THR A 479 14.66 -10.60 -3.57
CA THR A 479 14.51 -10.46 -5.02
C THR A 479 14.79 -11.81 -5.68
N GLY A 480 14.43 -11.96 -6.95
CA GLY A 480 14.76 -13.16 -7.72
C GLY A 480 15.06 -12.80 -9.17
N ALA A 481 15.83 -13.65 -9.84
CA ALA A 481 15.94 -13.59 -11.28
C ALA A 481 14.56 -13.81 -11.92
N MET A 482 14.30 -13.20 -13.07
CA MET A 482 13.09 -13.49 -13.84
C MET A 482 13.49 -14.35 -15.06
N PRO A 483 13.13 -15.65 -15.10
CA PRO A 483 13.48 -16.51 -16.22
C PRO A 483 12.92 -16.01 -17.56
N ASP A 484 11.66 -15.58 -17.55
CA ASP A 484 10.96 -14.99 -18.71
C ASP A 484 10.90 -13.46 -18.57
N ASP A 485 12.08 -12.83 -18.55
CA ASP A 485 12.16 -11.39 -18.35
C ASP A 485 11.65 -10.60 -19.56
N VAL A 486 10.81 -9.60 -19.31
CA VAL A 486 10.14 -8.81 -20.35
C VAL A 486 10.96 -7.55 -20.63
N PRO A 487 11.50 -7.37 -21.86
CA PRO A 487 12.23 -6.15 -22.21
C PRO A 487 11.29 -4.94 -22.21
N VAL A 488 11.79 -3.78 -21.78
CA VAL A 488 11.01 -2.53 -21.83
C VAL A 488 11.28 -1.78 -23.14
N PRO A 489 10.28 -1.61 -24.02
CA PRO A 489 10.50 -1.05 -25.35
C PRO A 489 11.12 0.35 -25.36
N GLY A 490 12.26 0.50 -26.03
CA GLY A 490 12.98 1.78 -26.11
C GLY A 490 13.67 2.20 -24.82
N ARG A 491 13.92 1.25 -23.90
CA ARG A 491 14.72 1.42 -22.69
C ARG A 491 15.87 0.40 -22.67
N PRO A 492 16.99 0.68 -21.98
CA PRO A 492 18.14 -0.23 -21.91
C PRO A 492 17.97 -1.34 -20.86
N TYR A 493 16.76 -1.53 -20.34
CA TYR A 493 16.47 -2.45 -19.23
C TYR A 493 15.18 -3.24 -19.48
N SER A 494 15.02 -4.31 -18.72
CA SER A 494 13.84 -5.17 -18.64
C SER A 494 13.01 -4.90 -17.39
N LEU A 495 11.84 -5.55 -17.24
CA LEU A 495 11.07 -5.50 -16.02
C LEU A 495 11.82 -6.09 -14.82
N GLY A 496 12.59 -7.16 -15.01
CA GLY A 496 13.42 -7.78 -13.96
C GLY A 496 14.54 -6.87 -13.52
N GLY A 497 15.16 -6.17 -14.48
CA GLY A 497 16.10 -5.09 -14.19
C GLY A 497 15.44 -3.97 -13.37
N LEU A 498 14.23 -3.53 -13.76
CA LEU A 498 13.46 -2.51 -13.04
C LEU A 498 13.12 -2.93 -11.62
N GLN A 499 12.58 -4.13 -11.41
CA GLN A 499 12.24 -4.65 -10.08
C GLN A 499 13.47 -4.76 -9.19
N THR A 500 14.59 -5.24 -9.73
CA THR A 500 15.85 -5.33 -8.98
C THR A 500 16.39 -3.96 -8.61
N ALA A 501 16.41 -3.00 -9.55
CA ALA A 501 16.84 -1.63 -9.28
C ALA A 501 15.98 -0.96 -8.21
N ARG A 502 14.67 -1.21 -8.25
CA ARG A 502 13.71 -0.70 -7.29
C ARG A 502 13.89 -1.30 -5.90
N ALA A 503 14.09 -2.62 -5.80
CA ALA A 503 14.43 -3.28 -4.54
C ALA A 503 15.72 -2.73 -3.93
N LEU A 504 16.75 -2.52 -4.76
CA LEU A 504 18.02 -1.95 -4.32
C LEU A 504 17.89 -0.50 -3.86
N ALA A 505 17.04 0.30 -4.51
CA ALA A 505 16.76 1.66 -4.07
C ALA A 505 16.09 1.69 -2.69
N ASP A 506 15.15 0.79 -2.44
CA ASP A 506 14.53 0.65 -1.12
C ASP A 506 15.54 0.16 -0.06
N VAL A 507 16.37 -0.84 -0.40
CA VAL A 507 17.46 -1.31 0.47
C VAL A 507 18.41 -0.16 0.83
N ARG A 508 18.81 0.67 -0.15
CA ARG A 508 19.66 1.85 0.09
C ARG A 508 18.96 2.91 0.94
N ALA A 509 17.68 3.18 0.70
CA ALA A 509 16.91 4.14 1.48
C ALA A 509 16.78 3.71 2.96
N LEU A 510 16.61 2.41 3.22
CA LEU A 510 16.58 1.84 4.57
C LEU A 510 17.97 1.92 5.23
N ARG A 511 19.03 1.48 4.54
CA ARG A 511 20.42 1.52 5.02
C ARG A 511 20.91 2.94 5.30
N GLY A 512 20.57 3.90 4.44
CA GLY A 512 20.89 5.33 4.63
C GLY A 512 20.25 5.92 5.90
N ARG A 513 19.23 5.25 6.44
CA ARG A 513 18.57 5.57 7.71
C ARG A 513 19.03 4.65 8.85
N GLY A 514 20.09 3.87 8.66
CA GLY A 514 20.65 2.98 9.68
C GLY A 514 19.71 1.84 10.10
N LEU A 515 18.73 1.50 9.28
CA LEU A 515 17.82 0.38 9.54
C LEU A 515 18.47 -0.93 9.09
N PRO A 516 18.44 -2.01 9.89
CA PRO A 516 19.05 -3.29 9.53
C PRO A 516 18.34 -3.97 8.34
N VAL A 517 19.08 -4.31 7.30
CA VAL A 517 18.56 -5.00 6.11
C VAL A 517 19.35 -6.27 5.81
N LEU A 518 18.65 -7.41 5.76
CA LEU A 518 19.12 -8.62 5.09
C LEU A 518 18.49 -8.64 3.69
N TRP A 519 19.31 -8.53 2.65
CA TRP A 519 18.87 -8.68 1.28
C TRP A 519 19.30 -10.03 0.73
N LEU A 520 18.35 -10.78 0.20
CA LEU A 520 18.56 -12.08 -0.45
C LEU A 520 18.17 -11.98 -1.92
N HIS A 521 19.02 -12.47 -2.81
CA HIS A 521 18.71 -12.59 -4.24
C HIS A 521 18.68 -14.05 -4.68
N LEU A 522 17.52 -14.51 -5.15
CA LEU A 522 17.30 -15.87 -5.62
C LEU A 522 17.67 -15.97 -7.11
N ARG A 523 18.84 -16.54 -7.42
CA ARG A 523 19.29 -16.74 -8.81
C ARG A 523 18.39 -17.72 -9.56
N GLU A 524 17.86 -18.70 -8.82
CA GLU A 524 16.86 -19.66 -9.27
C GLU A 524 15.64 -19.54 -8.34
N PRO A 525 14.62 -18.74 -8.70
CA PRO A 525 13.55 -18.35 -7.78
C PRO A 525 12.82 -19.52 -7.11
N ALA A 526 12.53 -20.59 -7.84
CA ALA A 526 11.80 -21.73 -7.31
C ALA A 526 12.63 -22.50 -6.26
N GLU A 527 13.86 -22.89 -6.60
CA GLU A 527 14.75 -23.62 -5.69
C GLU A 527 15.18 -22.73 -4.51
N GLY A 528 15.48 -21.46 -4.78
CA GLY A 528 15.82 -20.47 -3.77
C GLY A 528 14.66 -20.20 -2.80
N ALA A 529 13.42 -20.10 -3.27
CA ALA A 529 12.26 -19.92 -2.40
C ALA A 529 12.04 -21.15 -1.50
N ALA A 530 12.24 -22.36 -2.03
CA ALA A 530 12.19 -23.59 -1.26
C ALA A 530 13.28 -23.64 -0.18
N ARG A 531 14.55 -23.38 -0.53
CA ARG A 531 15.67 -23.33 0.42
C ARG A 531 15.48 -22.24 1.49
N LEU A 532 14.97 -21.06 1.11
CA LEU A 532 14.64 -19.99 2.05
C LEU A 532 13.53 -20.42 3.02
N LEU A 533 12.48 -21.06 2.51
CA LEU A 533 11.40 -21.59 3.35
C LEU A 533 11.91 -22.64 4.35
N GLU A 534 12.81 -23.52 3.92
CA GLU A 534 13.47 -24.48 4.80
C GLU A 534 14.31 -23.79 5.87
N ALA A 535 15.14 -22.81 5.50
CA ALA A 535 15.95 -22.04 6.45
C ALA A 535 15.07 -21.25 7.45
N VAL A 536 13.91 -20.77 6.98
CA VAL A 536 12.92 -20.07 7.82
C VAL A 536 12.19 -21.04 8.75
N ARG A 537 11.94 -22.29 8.37
CA ARG A 537 11.27 -23.30 9.22
C ARG A 537 12.24 -24.08 10.13
N GLY A 538 13.47 -24.27 9.68
CA GLY A 538 14.51 -24.98 10.40
C GLY A 538 14.78 -24.28 11.72
N ARG A 539 14.50 -24.98 12.83
CA ARG A 539 14.49 -24.51 14.23
C ARG A 539 13.16 -23.95 14.76
N GLU A 540 12.01 -24.44 14.30
CA GLU A 540 10.85 -24.48 15.19
C GLU A 540 11.21 -25.40 16.39
N PRO A 541 11.12 -24.91 17.65
CA PRO A 541 11.47 -25.70 18.84
C PRO A 541 10.56 -26.92 19.04
#